data_AF-A0A0K9P1T7-F1
#
_entry.id   AF-A0A0K9P1T7-F1
#
_cell.length_a   1.000
_cell.length_b   1.000
_cell.length_c   1.000
_cell.angle_alpha   90.00
_cell.angle_beta   90.00
_cell.angle_gamma   90.00
#
_symmetry.space_group_name_H-M   'P 1'
#
loop_
_entity.id
_entity.type
_entity.pdbx_description
1 polymer ?
#
loop_
_entity_poly.entity_id
_entity_poly.type
_entity_poly.pdbx_seq_one_letter_code
_entity_poly.pdbx_strand_id
1 'polypeptide(L)'
;MLLFPVFDQMWEGLIQKAKDGDVDVIQTYVFWNGHEPSPGNIENEYGPESKAFGFAGHSYMDWDGKMVVGMQTGVPWVMCKEEDAPDPVINTCNGVYCDAFTPNQPYKPKMWTEAWSVVRSFGEKRVEEKLKNYELVELLDIADLIKGANVAGGRGYYLKGAGARLNMPLIQFAFDFLESRNY
;
A
#
# COMPACT_ATOMS: atom_id res chain seq x y z
N MET A 1 -12.30 -7.30 17.04
CA MET A 1 -11.80 -6.05 16.43
C MET A 1 -11.41 -6.41 15.02
N LEU A 2 -12.22 -6.03 14.03
CA LEU A 2 -12.03 -6.48 12.64
C LEU A 2 -10.76 -5.84 12.06
N LEU A 3 -9.75 -6.66 11.79
CA LEU A 3 -8.70 -6.34 10.85
C LEU A 3 -9.25 -6.67 9.45
N PHE A 4 -9.72 -5.67 8.71
CA PHE A 4 -10.10 -5.86 7.31
C PHE A 4 -8.92 -6.48 6.54
N PRO A 5 -9.10 -7.53 5.72
CA PRO A 5 -10.34 -8.16 5.24
C PRO A 5 -10.65 -9.53 5.89
N VAL A 6 -10.32 -9.75 7.17
CA VAL A 6 -10.42 -11.05 7.84
C VAL A 6 -11.35 -10.98 9.04
N PHE A 7 -12.31 -11.91 9.12
CA PHE A 7 -13.18 -12.04 10.29
C PHE A 7 -12.40 -12.57 11.50
N ASP A 8 -12.74 -12.12 12.71
CA ASP A 8 -12.08 -12.50 13.96
C ASP A 8 -11.92 -14.02 14.11
N GLN A 9 -12.91 -14.82 13.67
CA GLN A 9 -12.89 -16.29 13.77
C GLN A 9 -11.90 -16.98 12.82
N MET A 10 -11.39 -16.29 11.81
CA MET A 10 -10.51 -16.87 10.79
C MET A 10 -9.02 -16.79 11.17
N TRP A 11 -8.66 -15.96 12.15
CA TRP A 11 -7.25 -15.66 12.47
C TRP A 11 -6.44 -16.88 12.86
N GLU A 12 -6.94 -17.72 13.76
CA GLU A 12 -6.22 -18.91 14.22
C GLU A 12 -5.87 -19.83 13.04
N GLY A 13 -6.85 -20.08 12.15
CA GLY A 13 -6.64 -20.92 10.97
C GLY A 13 -5.68 -20.31 9.96
N LEU A 14 -5.69 -18.99 9.78
CA LEU A 14 -4.76 -18.30 8.87
C LEU A 14 -3.33 -18.28 9.41
N ILE A 15 -3.16 -18.01 10.70
CA ILE A 15 -1.85 -18.04 11.36
C ILE A 15 -1.27 -19.46 11.32
N GLN A 16 -2.10 -20.48 11.55
CA GLN A 16 -1.64 -21.87 11.48
C GLN A 16 -1.18 -22.22 10.06
N LYS A 17 -1.93 -21.84 9.02
CA LYS A 17 -1.52 -22.05 7.62
C LYS A 17 -0.24 -21.31 7.27
N ALA A 18 -0.04 -20.10 7.78
CA ALA A 18 1.20 -19.35 7.59
C ALA A 18 2.39 -20.09 8.23
N LYS A 19 2.21 -20.57 9.47
CA LYS A 19 3.22 -21.35 10.18
C LYS A 19 3.54 -22.67 9.48
N ASP A 20 2.52 -23.40 9.00
CA ASP A 20 2.70 -24.64 8.24
C ASP A 20 3.38 -24.38 6.88
N GLY A 21 3.27 -23.15 6.36
CA GLY A 21 3.96 -22.65 5.17
C GLY A 21 5.33 -22.03 5.43
N ASP A 22 5.91 -22.23 6.61
CA ASP A 22 7.26 -21.77 7.00
C ASP A 22 7.39 -20.22 7.06
N VAL A 23 6.31 -19.53 7.45
CA VAL A 23 6.31 -18.08 7.67
C VAL A 23 6.69 -17.76 9.11
N ASP A 24 7.81 -17.07 9.29
CA ASP A 24 8.31 -16.65 10.61
C ASP A 24 7.71 -15.33 11.13
N VAL A 25 7.25 -14.45 10.22
CA VAL A 25 6.78 -13.10 10.55
C VAL A 25 5.50 -12.77 9.80
N ILE A 26 4.49 -12.28 10.53
CA ILE A 26 3.26 -11.72 9.95
C ILE A 26 3.39 -10.20 9.90
N GLN A 27 3.29 -9.63 8.70
CA GLN A 27 3.22 -8.19 8.47
C GLN A 27 1.77 -7.78 8.22
N THR A 28 1.29 -6.76 8.93
CA THR A 28 -0.02 -6.16 8.70
C THR A 28 0.08 -4.64 8.74
N TYR A 29 -0.75 -3.97 7.95
CA TYR A 29 -1.00 -2.56 8.13
C TYR A 29 -1.93 -2.31 9.31
N VAL A 30 -1.79 -1.13 9.90
CA VAL A 30 -2.82 -0.56 10.78
C VAL A 30 -3.73 0.30 9.91
N PHE A 31 -4.99 -0.09 9.78
CA PHE A 31 -5.99 0.66 9.01
C PHE A 31 -6.52 1.80 9.85
N TRP A 32 -5.75 2.88 9.89
CA TRP A 32 -5.99 4.03 10.77
C TRP A 32 -7.41 4.60 10.64
N ASN A 33 -7.95 4.70 9.42
CA ASN A 33 -9.33 5.14 9.16
C ASN A 33 -10.42 4.34 9.88
N GLY A 34 -10.19 3.05 10.20
CA GLY A 34 -11.11 2.25 11.01
C GLY A 34 -10.94 2.47 12.52
N HIS A 35 -9.78 2.96 12.96
CA HIS A 35 -9.42 3.19 14.35
C HIS A 35 -9.56 4.67 14.78
N GLU A 36 -9.59 5.61 13.82
CA GLU A 36 -9.84 7.03 14.03
C GLU A 36 -10.96 7.53 13.08
N PRO A 37 -12.25 7.44 13.49
CA PRO A 37 -13.39 7.86 12.67
C PRO A 37 -13.49 9.38 12.39
N SER A 38 -12.57 10.17 12.97
CA SER A 38 -12.43 11.62 12.84
C SER A 38 -10.94 11.99 13.01
N PRO A 39 -10.43 13.11 12.47
CA PRO A 39 -9.15 13.15 11.74
C PRO A 39 -7.80 12.99 12.47
N GLY A 40 -6.89 12.28 11.79
CA GLY A 40 -5.42 12.20 11.91
C GLY A 40 -4.84 11.20 10.88
N ASN A 41 -3.64 11.43 10.30
CA ASN A 41 -2.98 10.58 9.29
C ASN A 41 -1.50 10.36 9.68
N ILE A 42 -0.89 9.21 9.31
CA ILE A 42 0.58 9.05 9.07
C ILE A 42 0.82 7.97 7.98
N GLU A 43 1.92 8.15 7.24
CA GLU A 43 2.28 7.77 5.86
C GLU A 43 2.51 6.29 5.46
N ASN A 44 2.53 6.04 4.15
CA ASN A 44 2.96 4.78 3.51
C ASN A 44 3.42 4.99 2.06
N GLU A 45 4.59 4.44 1.68
CA GLU A 45 5.18 4.52 0.33
C GLU A 45 5.39 5.95 -0.19
N TYR A 46 5.73 6.91 0.68
CA TYR A 46 5.77 8.34 0.34
C TYR A 46 6.98 8.80 -0.48
N GLY A 47 7.99 7.95 -0.73
CA GLY A 47 9.21 8.37 -1.43
C GLY A 47 9.01 9.04 -2.79
N PRO A 48 8.13 8.52 -3.68
CA PRO A 48 7.77 9.19 -4.93
C PRO A 48 7.14 10.58 -4.71
N GLU A 49 6.27 10.73 -3.71
CA GLU A 49 5.60 11.97 -3.33
C GLU A 49 6.60 12.96 -2.71
N SER A 50 7.51 12.49 -1.85
CA SER A 50 8.59 13.28 -1.27
C SER A 50 9.42 13.94 -2.38
N LYS A 51 9.83 13.15 -3.38
CA LYS A 51 10.54 13.65 -4.57
C LYS A 51 9.71 14.66 -5.37
N ALA A 52 8.40 14.47 -5.48
CA ALA A 52 7.50 15.40 -6.16
C ALA A 52 7.32 16.73 -5.38
N PHE A 53 7.31 16.69 -4.05
CA PHE A 53 7.17 17.86 -3.17
C PHE A 53 8.51 18.53 -2.80
N GLY A 54 9.64 17.95 -3.20
CA GLY A 54 10.98 18.52 -3.02
C GLY A 54 11.34 18.74 -1.55
N PHE A 55 11.76 19.96 -1.20
CA PHE A 55 12.22 20.28 0.16
C PHE A 55 11.16 20.04 1.24
N ALA A 56 9.88 20.31 0.93
CA ALA A 56 8.79 20.08 1.86
C ALA A 56 8.56 18.58 2.12
N GLY A 57 8.69 17.76 1.07
CA GLY A 57 8.62 16.30 1.16
C GLY A 57 9.74 15.72 2.03
N HIS A 58 10.99 16.09 1.75
CA HIS A 58 12.14 15.68 2.56
C HIS A 58 12.01 16.12 4.03
N SER A 59 11.61 17.37 4.29
CA SER A 59 11.46 17.87 5.66
C SER A 59 10.38 17.12 6.44
N TYR A 60 9.33 16.68 5.76
CA TYR A 60 8.30 15.84 6.34
C TYR A 60 8.85 14.45 6.71
N MET A 61 9.62 13.81 5.82
CA MET A 61 10.19 12.48 6.07
C MET A 61 11.23 12.48 7.21
N ASP A 62 12.04 13.55 7.29
CA ASP A 62 12.93 13.77 8.43
C ASP A 62 12.18 13.93 9.75
N TRP A 63 11.06 14.65 9.73
CA TRP A 63 10.21 14.83 10.91
C TRP A 63 9.55 13.51 11.32
N ASP A 64 8.98 12.77 10.36
CA ASP A 64 8.32 11.49 10.61
C ASP A 64 9.30 10.47 11.20
N GLY A 65 10.49 10.34 10.59
CA GLY A 65 11.57 9.49 11.10
C GLY A 65 11.97 9.82 12.54
N LYS A 66 12.12 11.12 12.88
CA LYS A 66 12.41 11.56 14.26
C LYS A 66 11.26 11.28 15.21
N MET A 67 10.02 11.45 14.74
CA MET A 67 8.81 11.25 15.53
C MET A 67 8.65 9.78 15.92
N VAL A 68 8.77 8.84 14.96
CA VAL A 68 8.66 7.40 15.23
C VAL A 68 9.79 6.88 16.11
N VAL A 69 11.03 7.35 15.90
CA VAL A 69 12.18 7.01 16.76
C VAL A 69 11.98 7.54 18.18
N GLY A 70 11.41 8.75 18.31
CA GLY A 70 11.07 9.37 19.59
C GLY A 70 10.04 8.60 20.41
N MET A 71 9.25 7.71 19.80
CA MET A 71 8.31 6.84 20.53
C MET A 71 9.00 5.76 21.38
N GLN A 72 10.31 5.52 21.18
CA GLN A 72 11.12 4.60 21.99
C GLN A 72 10.49 3.20 22.15
N THR A 73 9.96 2.64 21.06
CA THR A 73 9.29 1.32 21.05
C THR A 73 10.21 0.15 21.39
N GLY A 74 11.53 0.35 21.38
CA GLY A 74 12.54 -0.68 21.66
C GLY A 74 12.79 -1.64 20.48
N VAL A 75 12.15 -1.42 19.33
CA VAL A 75 12.31 -2.21 18.11
C VAL A 75 12.68 -1.31 16.91
N PRO A 76 13.37 -1.83 15.87
CA PRO A 76 13.72 -1.05 14.70
C PRO A 76 12.49 -0.57 13.90
N TRP A 77 12.62 0.60 13.29
CA TRP A 77 11.63 1.14 12.35
C TRP A 77 12.06 0.92 10.90
N VAL A 78 11.08 0.70 10.03
CA VAL A 78 11.29 0.47 8.59
C VAL A 78 10.48 1.47 7.76
N MET A 79 11.05 1.96 6.67
CA MET A 79 10.35 2.77 5.65
C MET A 79 10.53 2.12 4.27
N CYS A 80 9.42 1.80 3.61
CA CYS A 80 9.43 1.15 2.32
C CYS A 80 9.54 2.16 1.17
N LYS A 81 10.36 1.84 0.16
CA LYS A 81 10.63 2.69 -1.03
C LYS A 81 11.14 4.10 -0.70
N GLU A 82 11.76 4.27 0.47
CA GLU A 82 12.36 5.54 0.89
C GLU A 82 13.88 5.49 0.77
N GLU A 83 14.46 6.03 -0.31
CA GLU A 83 15.90 5.93 -0.57
C GLU A 83 16.75 6.69 0.47
N ASP A 84 16.22 7.76 1.04
CA ASP A 84 16.91 8.65 1.98
C ASP A 84 16.40 8.53 3.43
N ALA A 85 15.77 7.40 3.78
CA ALA A 85 15.28 7.15 5.14
C ALA A 85 16.33 7.52 6.22
N PRO A 86 15.99 8.41 7.17
CA PRO A 86 16.94 8.93 8.14
C PRO A 86 17.36 7.86 9.14
N ASP A 87 18.60 7.92 9.61
CA ASP A 87 19.07 7.00 10.65
C ASP A 87 18.29 7.22 11.97
N PRO A 88 17.92 6.15 12.72
CA PRO A 88 18.22 4.72 12.52
C PRO A 88 17.20 3.93 11.68
N VAL A 89 16.30 4.59 10.95
CA VAL A 89 15.23 3.94 10.18
C VAL A 89 15.80 3.15 9.01
N ILE A 90 15.34 1.91 8.83
CA ILE A 90 15.81 1.00 7.78
C ILE A 90 14.98 1.21 6.51
N ASN A 91 15.61 1.55 5.39
CA ASN A 91 14.92 1.59 4.12
C ASN A 91 14.77 0.18 3.52
N THR A 92 13.61 -0.10 2.94
CA THR A 92 13.25 -1.43 2.42
C THR A 92 12.74 -1.38 0.97
N CYS A 93 12.73 -2.54 0.32
CA CYS A 93 12.28 -2.69 -1.07
C CYS A 93 10.87 -3.29 -1.17
N ASN A 94 10.09 -2.82 -2.15
CA ASN A 94 8.82 -3.39 -2.58
C ASN A 94 8.87 -3.60 -4.09
N GLY A 95 8.45 -4.78 -4.57
CA GLY A 95 8.54 -5.08 -5.99
C GLY A 95 8.35 -6.56 -6.30
N VAL A 96 8.39 -6.88 -7.60
CA VAL A 96 8.51 -8.27 -8.09
C VAL A 96 9.95 -8.76 -7.97
N TYR A 97 10.92 -7.85 -8.12
CA TYR A 97 12.35 -8.13 -8.00
C TYR A 97 12.99 -7.08 -7.08
N CYS A 98 13.71 -7.54 -6.07
CA CYS A 98 14.50 -6.70 -5.16
C CYS A 98 15.96 -7.17 -5.06
N ASP A 99 16.41 -8.03 -5.98
CA ASP A 99 17.76 -8.59 -6.00
C ASP A 99 18.85 -7.53 -6.11
N ALA A 100 18.57 -6.44 -6.85
CA ALA A 100 19.50 -5.31 -7.01
C ALA A 100 19.41 -4.26 -5.88
N PHE A 101 18.40 -4.33 -5.01
CA PHE A 101 18.24 -3.34 -3.94
C PHE A 101 19.39 -3.42 -2.93
N THR A 102 19.88 -2.26 -2.52
CA THR A 102 20.89 -2.08 -1.45
C THR A 102 20.36 -1.01 -0.50
N PRO A 103 20.42 -1.23 0.82
CA PRO A 103 20.00 -0.24 1.80
C PRO A 103 20.89 1.02 1.73
N ASN A 104 20.36 2.14 2.23
CA ASN A 104 21.00 3.45 2.09
C ASN A 104 22.22 3.65 3.00
N GLN A 105 22.47 2.71 3.92
CA GLN A 105 23.65 2.66 4.77
C GLN A 105 24.22 1.23 4.83
N PRO A 106 25.54 1.05 4.93
CA PRO A 106 26.18 -0.27 4.86
C PRO A 106 25.89 -1.17 6.07
N TYR A 107 25.48 -0.58 7.20
CA TYR A 107 25.16 -1.32 8.42
C TYR A 107 23.66 -1.67 8.54
N LYS A 108 22.81 -1.17 7.63
CA LYS A 108 21.39 -1.51 7.59
C LYS A 108 21.20 -2.84 6.86
N PRO A 109 20.30 -3.73 7.33
CA PRO A 109 20.04 -4.98 6.63
C PRO A 109 19.27 -4.74 5.32
N LYS A 110 19.49 -5.61 4.34
CA LYS A 110 18.66 -5.67 3.14
C LYS A 110 17.33 -6.35 3.47
N MET A 111 16.22 -5.63 3.34
CA MET A 111 14.87 -6.14 3.62
C MET A 111 13.95 -5.92 2.42
N TRP A 112 13.14 -6.94 2.12
CA TRP A 112 12.11 -6.92 1.08
C TRP A 112 10.74 -7.01 1.77
N THR A 113 10.04 -5.88 1.89
CA THR A 113 8.80 -5.74 2.69
C THR A 113 7.54 -6.10 1.92
N GLU A 114 7.57 -6.01 0.58
CA GLU A 114 6.46 -6.46 -0.25
C GLU A 114 6.97 -7.24 -1.48
N ALA A 115 7.01 -8.56 -1.34
CA ALA A 115 7.32 -9.50 -2.42
C ALA A 115 6.10 -9.74 -3.31
N TRP A 116 5.90 -8.85 -4.28
CA TRP A 116 4.78 -8.95 -5.20
C TRP A 116 4.95 -10.16 -6.11
N SER A 117 3.89 -10.96 -6.25
CA SER A 117 3.83 -12.04 -7.22
C SER A 117 2.70 -11.79 -8.22
N VAL A 118 3.00 -11.98 -9.51
CA VAL A 118 1.96 -11.96 -10.55
C VAL A 118 1.39 -13.38 -10.64
N VAL A 119 0.27 -13.61 -9.96
CA VAL A 119 -0.41 -14.92 -9.94
C VAL A 119 -1.25 -15.20 -11.19
N ARG A 120 -1.63 -14.14 -11.92
CA ARG A 120 -2.42 -14.24 -13.15
C ARG A 120 -2.30 -12.96 -13.97
N SER A 121 -2.22 -13.09 -15.29
CA SER A 121 -2.37 -12.00 -16.25
C SER A 121 -3.54 -12.29 -17.19
N PHE A 122 -4.20 -11.25 -17.66
CA PHE A 122 -5.26 -11.33 -18.67
C PHE A 122 -4.99 -10.29 -19.76
N GLY A 123 -5.18 -10.69 -21.02
CA GLY A 123 -4.92 -9.84 -22.18
C GLY A 123 -3.43 -9.67 -22.51
N GLU A 124 -3.15 -8.79 -23.48
CA GLU A 124 -1.79 -8.46 -23.92
C GLU A 124 -1.33 -7.13 -23.31
N LYS A 125 -0.09 -7.08 -22.85
CA LYS A 125 0.50 -5.85 -22.30
C LYS A 125 0.69 -4.83 -23.42
N ARG A 126 0.01 -3.70 -23.28
CA ARG A 126 0.21 -2.52 -24.13
C ARG A 126 1.55 -1.85 -23.80
N VAL A 127 2.27 -1.42 -24.83
CA VAL A 127 3.64 -0.88 -24.73
C VAL A 127 3.72 0.58 -25.16
N GLU A 128 2.61 1.15 -25.58
CA GLU A 128 2.52 2.55 -25.96
C GLU A 128 2.76 3.47 -24.76
N GLU A 129 3.42 4.60 -25.01
CA GLU A 129 3.70 5.61 -23.98
C GLU A 129 2.40 6.29 -23.51
N LYS A 130 2.40 6.82 -22.28
CA LYS A 130 1.27 7.54 -21.64
C LYS A 130 0.01 6.71 -21.36
N LEU A 131 0.16 5.39 -21.23
CA LEU A 131 -0.92 4.49 -20.81
C LEU A 131 -0.79 4.07 -19.34
N LYS A 132 -0.16 4.87 -18.47
CA LYS A 132 -0.15 4.54 -17.04
C LYS A 132 -1.57 4.63 -16.51
N ASN A 133 -1.92 3.72 -15.59
CA ASN A 133 -3.30 3.61 -15.10
C ASN A 133 -3.87 4.94 -14.58
N TYR A 134 -3.06 5.76 -13.90
CA TYR A 134 -3.51 7.07 -13.40
C TYR A 134 -3.77 8.06 -14.53
N GLU A 135 -2.93 8.09 -15.57
CA GLU A 135 -3.12 8.96 -16.76
C GLU A 135 -4.41 8.59 -17.49
N LEU A 136 -4.70 7.29 -17.62
CA LEU A 136 -5.95 6.81 -18.21
C LEU A 136 -7.18 7.20 -17.39
N VAL A 137 -7.11 7.09 -16.07
CA VAL A 137 -8.20 7.46 -15.16
C VAL A 137 -8.52 8.96 -15.27
N GLU A 138 -7.49 9.81 -15.34
CA GLU A 138 -7.63 11.25 -15.56
C GLU A 138 -8.18 11.57 -16.95
N LEU A 139 -7.64 10.97 -18.01
CA LEU A 139 -8.09 11.20 -19.39
C LEU A 139 -9.56 10.81 -19.60
N LEU A 140 -10.00 9.74 -18.94
CA LEU A 140 -11.39 9.27 -19.03
C LEU A 140 -12.33 10.01 -18.07
N ASP A 141 -11.80 10.83 -17.16
CA ASP A 141 -12.53 11.51 -16.08
C ASP A 141 -13.44 10.57 -15.26
N ILE A 142 -12.96 9.34 -15.02
CA ILE A 142 -13.73 8.28 -14.33
C ILE A 142 -13.47 8.24 -12.83
N ALA A 143 -12.45 8.95 -12.33
CA ALA A 143 -12.23 9.14 -10.90
C ALA A 143 -11.50 10.47 -10.62
N ASP A 144 -11.74 11.02 -9.43
CA ASP A 144 -11.05 12.17 -8.85
C ASP A 144 -9.99 11.67 -7.85
N LEU A 145 -8.75 11.64 -8.32
CA LEU A 145 -7.59 11.18 -7.56
C LEU A 145 -7.17 12.20 -6.50
N ILE A 146 -7.26 13.50 -6.80
CA ILE A 146 -6.85 14.58 -5.89
C ILE A 146 -7.76 14.64 -4.69
N LYS A 147 -9.08 14.64 -4.90
CA LYS A 147 -10.05 14.64 -3.82
C LYS A 147 -9.96 13.35 -2.99
N GLY A 148 -9.70 12.21 -3.64
CA GLY A 148 -9.51 10.95 -2.96
C GLY A 148 -8.29 10.96 -2.06
N ALA A 149 -7.16 11.45 -2.57
CA ALA A 149 -5.93 11.60 -1.83
C ALA A 149 -6.08 12.52 -0.62
N ASN A 150 -6.79 13.65 -0.78
CA ASN A 150 -7.05 14.59 0.31
C ASN A 150 -7.93 14.00 1.43
N VAL A 151 -8.72 12.96 1.17
CA VAL A 151 -9.61 12.35 2.16
C VAL A 151 -9.06 11.06 2.75
N ALA A 152 -8.38 10.24 1.95
CA ALA A 152 -7.98 8.89 2.33
C ALA A 152 -6.49 8.57 2.04
N GLY A 153 -5.66 9.59 1.82
CA GLY A 153 -4.23 9.45 1.49
C GLY A 153 -3.99 8.92 0.06
N GLY A 154 -2.73 8.73 -0.33
CA GLY A 154 -2.32 8.41 -1.72
C GLY A 154 -2.93 7.15 -2.34
N ARG A 155 -3.68 6.35 -1.57
CA ARG A 155 -4.41 5.15 -2.02
C ARG A 155 -5.92 5.38 -2.23
N GLY A 156 -6.43 6.59 -1.99
CA GLY A 156 -7.84 6.94 -2.14
C GLY A 156 -8.20 7.62 -3.47
N TYR A 157 -9.40 7.35 -3.99
CA TYR A 157 -9.99 8.02 -5.16
C TYR A 157 -11.51 8.10 -5.02
N TYR A 158 -12.13 9.12 -5.64
CA TYR A 158 -13.59 9.18 -5.78
C TYR A 158 -13.99 8.80 -7.20
N LEU A 159 -14.80 7.76 -7.38
CA LEU A 159 -15.35 7.43 -8.70
C LEU A 159 -16.27 8.54 -9.22
N LYS A 160 -16.16 8.84 -10.51
CA LYS A 160 -16.93 9.85 -11.23
C LYS A 160 -17.58 9.27 -12.47
N GLY A 161 -18.68 9.90 -12.91
CA GLY A 161 -19.29 9.67 -14.22
C GLY A 161 -19.46 8.18 -14.57
N ALA A 162 -18.77 7.75 -15.63
CA ALA A 162 -18.78 6.37 -16.10
C ALA A 162 -18.12 5.40 -15.11
N GLY A 163 -17.08 5.80 -14.36
CA GLY A 163 -16.45 4.98 -13.33
C GLY A 163 -17.40 4.65 -12.18
N ALA A 164 -18.16 5.65 -11.71
CA ALA A 164 -19.18 5.44 -10.68
C ALA A 164 -20.31 4.53 -11.18
N ARG A 165 -20.73 4.69 -12.44
CA ARG A 165 -21.75 3.84 -13.07
C ARG A 165 -21.28 2.40 -13.28
N LEU A 166 -20.00 2.19 -13.58
CA LEU A 166 -19.42 0.85 -13.78
C LEU A 166 -19.31 0.05 -12.48
N ASN A 167 -19.17 0.73 -11.34
CA ASN A 167 -19.02 0.07 -10.05
C ASN A 167 -20.23 -0.81 -9.69
N MET A 168 -21.46 -0.34 -9.95
CA MET A 168 -22.66 -1.07 -9.59
C MET A 168 -22.83 -2.39 -10.38
N PRO A 169 -22.69 -2.41 -11.73
CA PRO A 169 -22.64 -3.65 -12.51
C PRO A 169 -21.51 -4.59 -12.10
N LEU A 170 -20.33 -4.09 -11.74
CA LEU A 170 -19.22 -4.95 -11.29
C LEU A 170 -19.54 -5.64 -9.97
N ILE A 171 -20.15 -4.93 -9.03
CA ILE A 171 -20.64 -5.50 -7.77
C ILE A 171 -21.69 -6.57 -8.06
N GLN A 172 -22.67 -6.29 -8.93
CA GLN A 172 -23.70 -7.26 -9.30
C GLN A 172 -23.09 -8.50 -9.95
N PHE A 173 -22.17 -8.32 -10.90
CA PHE A 173 -21.45 -9.44 -11.53
C PHE A 173 -20.70 -10.28 -10.50
N ALA A 174 -20.06 -9.66 -9.51
CA ALA A 174 -19.37 -10.39 -8.45
C ALA A 174 -20.34 -11.24 -7.63
N PHE A 175 -21.51 -10.71 -7.28
CA PHE A 175 -22.56 -11.49 -6.60
C PHE A 175 -23.07 -12.64 -7.47
N ASP A 176 -23.45 -12.37 -8.73
CA ASP A 176 -23.92 -13.38 -9.67
C ASP A 176 -22.88 -14.51 -9.86
N PHE A 177 -21.60 -14.14 -9.94
CA PHE A 177 -20.48 -15.08 -10.06
C PHE A 177 -20.35 -15.98 -8.82
N LEU A 178 -20.48 -15.42 -7.62
CA LEU A 178 -20.41 -16.18 -6.36
C LEU A 178 -21.64 -17.09 -6.19
N GLU A 179 -22.84 -16.58 -6.45
CA GLU A 179 -24.08 -17.36 -6.41
C GLU A 179 -24.02 -18.55 -7.37
N SER A 180 -23.49 -18.36 -8.59
CA SER A 180 -23.33 -19.44 -9.58
C SER A 180 -22.42 -20.59 -9.12
N ARG A 181 -21.63 -20.36 -8.06
CA ARG A 181 -20.70 -21.33 -7.46
C ARG A 181 -21.16 -21.83 -6.08
N ASN A 182 -22.39 -21.50 -5.68
CA ASN A 182 -22.98 -21.84 -4.37
C ASN A 182 -22.16 -21.32 -3.17
N TYR A 183 -21.63 -20.10 -3.28
CA TYR A 183 -21.09 -19.35 -2.13
C TYR A 183 -22.12 -18.41 -1.52
#